data_AF-A0A7S4MF14-F1
#
_entry.id   AF-A0A7S4MF14-F1
#
_cell.length_a   1.000
_cell.length_b   1.000
_cell.length_c   1.000
_cell.angle_alpha   90.00
_cell.angle_beta   90.00
_cell.angle_gamma   90.00
#
_symmetry.space_group_name_H-M   'P 1'
#
loop_
_entity.id
_entity.type
_entity.pdbx_description
1 polymer ?
#
loop_
_entity_poly.entity_id
_entity_poly.type
_entity_poly.pdbx_seq_one_letter_code
_entity_poly.pdbx_strand_id
1 'polypeptide(L)'
;CRCLRPPKPLYTLTDADKALVTDVTQVVIDVGVRNAVADPQPPASQPATRAAPAVPTAPAAKETAVGGRKMPSLSSAQLATMSVELLLQTVMQPERMEHAESVELCFKQLRVLCRDDWTCDQCDRLGANDQIIRLMRLHLGSESVLTQACAVLINLCAGDSYERRDRAQLGGAPDVILKAMEAHPNSAILQEMSFVAMQNISFGSDPNGGARKSAALNAGALPVIVASMNRHARVESLVDQGSSTLRLLIGKSKDHRSAALAAGAQPEWLKTNSFMSSRGFGMMSRRKSKTG
;
A
#
# COMPACT_ATOMS: atom_id res chain seq x y z
N CYS A 1 7.12 6.17 -41.05
CA CYS A 1 6.71 5.33 -39.90
C CYS A 1 7.84 5.24 -38.88
N ARG A 2 7.87 6.12 -37.86
CA ARG A 2 8.84 6.03 -36.76
C ARG A 2 8.15 5.37 -35.57
N CYS A 3 8.54 4.14 -35.25
CA CYS A 3 8.11 3.42 -34.06
C CYS A 3 8.69 4.12 -32.83
N LEU A 4 7.86 4.90 -32.13
CA LEU A 4 8.16 5.40 -30.79
C LEU A 4 8.19 4.20 -29.85
N ARG A 5 9.34 3.89 -29.24
CA ARG A 5 9.41 2.91 -28.16
C ARG A 5 8.59 3.44 -26.97
N PRO A 6 7.85 2.58 -26.25
CA PRO A 6 7.15 3.00 -25.05
C PRO A 6 8.17 3.49 -23.99
N PRO A 7 7.84 4.53 -23.21
CA PRO A 7 8.69 5.00 -22.13
C PRO A 7 8.79 3.93 -21.04
N LYS A 8 9.98 3.78 -20.44
CA LYS A 8 10.20 2.89 -19.30
C LYS A 8 9.51 3.46 -18.04
N PRO A 9 9.01 2.62 -17.12
CA PRO A 9 8.43 3.07 -15.87
C PRO A 9 9.44 3.88 -15.04
N LEU A 10 8.97 4.97 -14.42
CA LEU A 10 9.79 5.89 -13.61
C LEU A 10 10.22 5.29 -12.26
N TYR A 11 9.65 4.15 -11.87
CA TYR A 11 10.02 3.43 -10.65
C TYR A 11 10.00 1.92 -10.91
N THR A 12 11.14 1.36 -11.33
CA THR A 12 11.47 -0.02 -11.00
C THR A 12 12.24 0.06 -9.70
N LEU A 13 11.69 -0.45 -8.60
CA LEU A 13 12.40 -0.55 -7.32
C LEU A 13 13.80 -1.12 -7.61
N THR A 14 14.84 -0.30 -7.44
CA THR A 14 16.21 -0.79 -7.52
C THR A 14 16.41 -1.82 -6.41
N ASP A 15 17.38 -2.72 -6.51
CA ASP A 15 17.63 -3.66 -5.40
C ASP A 15 18.00 -2.93 -4.10
N ALA A 16 18.44 -1.67 -4.18
CA ALA A 16 18.60 -0.76 -3.05
C ALA A 16 17.26 -0.20 -2.52
N ASP A 17 16.28 0.09 -3.38
CA ASP A 17 14.91 0.47 -2.96
C ASP A 17 14.14 -0.73 -2.37
N LYS A 18 14.40 -1.95 -2.89
CA LYS A 18 13.92 -3.19 -2.25
C LYS A 18 14.55 -3.35 -0.87
N ALA A 19 15.84 -3.05 -0.71
CA ALA A 19 16.52 -3.05 0.58
C ALA A 19 15.97 -1.97 1.52
N LEU A 20 15.65 -0.76 1.05
CA LEU A 20 15.05 0.32 1.85
C LEU A 20 13.61 -0.02 2.29
N VAL A 21 12.81 -0.64 1.43
CA VAL A 21 11.47 -1.18 1.78
C VAL A 21 11.59 -2.36 2.76
N THR A 22 12.71 -3.08 2.74
CA THR A 22 13.05 -4.13 3.72
C THR A 22 13.59 -3.52 5.03
N ASP A 23 14.25 -2.37 4.97
CA ASP A 23 14.85 -1.63 6.11
C ASP A 23 13.80 -0.83 6.89
N VAL A 24 12.81 -0.25 6.23
CA VAL A 24 11.61 0.32 6.89
C VAL A 24 10.82 -0.78 7.62
N THR A 25 10.86 -2.04 7.15
CA THR A 25 10.33 -3.17 7.93
C THR A 25 11.26 -3.64 9.06
N GLN A 26 12.57 -3.42 8.99
CA GLN A 26 13.51 -3.80 10.05
C GLN A 26 13.51 -2.80 11.22
N VAL A 27 13.38 -1.50 10.93
CA VAL A 27 13.26 -0.44 11.95
C VAL A 27 11.99 -0.58 12.81
N VAL A 28 10.91 -1.12 12.26
CA VAL A 28 9.66 -1.39 13.01
C VAL A 28 9.75 -2.68 13.85
N ILE A 29 10.64 -3.62 13.50
CA ILE A 29 10.86 -4.85 14.28
C ILE A 29 11.80 -4.57 15.47
N ASP A 30 12.82 -3.72 15.34
CA ASP A 30 13.79 -3.47 16.42
C ASP A 30 13.28 -2.57 17.56
N VAL A 31 12.25 -1.75 17.34
CA VAL A 31 11.61 -0.97 18.41
C VAL A 31 10.71 -1.86 19.29
N GLY A 32 10.25 -3.02 18.78
CA GLY A 32 9.36 -3.94 19.48
C GLY A 32 10.03 -4.99 20.37
N VAL A 33 11.37 -5.14 20.34
CA VAL A 33 12.08 -6.25 21.03
C VAL A 33 12.72 -5.81 22.37
N ARG A 34 12.66 -4.53 22.75
CA ARG A 34 13.34 -4.05 23.97
C ARG A 34 12.59 -4.26 25.29
N ASN A 35 11.41 -4.87 25.31
CA ASN A 35 10.66 -5.13 26.55
C ASN A 35 10.12 -6.56 26.60
N ALA A 36 10.99 -7.53 26.90
CA ALA A 36 10.65 -8.76 27.63
C ALA A 36 11.91 -9.59 27.89
N VAL A 37 12.68 -9.23 28.92
CA VAL A 37 13.59 -10.17 29.59
C VAL A 37 12.98 -10.50 30.93
N ALA A 38 12.44 -11.71 31.05
CA ALA A 38 12.34 -12.45 32.30
C ALA A 38 12.10 -13.93 31.97
N ASP A 39 13.18 -14.71 32.02
CA ASP A 39 13.16 -16.16 32.14
C ASP A 39 12.52 -16.54 33.51
N PRO A 40 11.81 -17.67 33.64
CA PRO A 40 12.53 -18.82 34.19
C PRO A 40 12.12 -20.20 33.65
N GLN A 41 13.15 -20.95 33.27
CA GLN A 41 13.49 -22.38 33.51
C GLN A 41 12.36 -23.45 33.70
N PRO A 42 12.49 -24.62 33.05
CA PRO A 42 11.59 -25.78 33.18
C PRO A 42 11.99 -26.69 34.36
N PRO A 43 11.17 -27.69 34.75
CA PRO A 43 11.58 -29.05 34.35
C PRO A 43 10.48 -30.13 34.21
N ALA A 44 10.94 -31.23 33.61
CA ALA A 44 10.63 -32.64 33.90
C ALA A 44 9.51 -33.37 33.12
N SER A 45 9.80 -34.65 32.93
CA SER A 45 9.39 -35.54 31.85
C SER A 45 8.58 -36.75 32.35
N GLN A 46 7.49 -37.06 31.61
CA GLN A 46 6.87 -38.39 31.33
C GLN A 46 6.30 -39.22 32.52
N PRO A 47 5.47 -40.28 32.32
CA PRO A 47 5.06 -40.97 31.08
C PRO A 47 3.55 -41.27 30.92
N ALA A 48 3.24 -41.94 29.80
CA ALA A 48 1.95 -42.33 29.25
C ALA A 48 1.09 -43.30 30.09
N THR A 49 -0.24 -43.22 29.88
CA THR A 49 -1.13 -44.40 29.93
C THR A 49 -2.25 -44.29 28.89
N ARG A 50 -2.60 -45.48 28.38
CA ARG A 50 -3.45 -45.84 27.25
C ARG A 50 -4.85 -46.20 27.76
N ALA A 51 -5.92 -45.79 27.06
CA ALA A 51 -7.08 -46.63 26.68
C ALA A 51 -8.27 -45.78 26.15
N ALA A 52 -8.65 -46.02 24.90
CA ALA A 52 -10.04 -46.01 24.43
C ALA A 52 -10.60 -47.45 24.66
N PRO A 53 -11.93 -47.76 24.67
CA PRO A 53 -12.97 -47.14 23.82
C PRO A 53 -14.37 -47.00 24.46
N ALA A 54 -15.30 -46.36 23.73
CA ALA A 54 -16.66 -46.86 23.42
C ALA A 54 -17.66 -45.70 23.18
N VAL A 55 -18.35 -45.78 22.05
CA VAL A 55 -19.53 -45.02 21.67
C VAL A 55 -20.76 -45.58 22.41
N PRO A 56 -21.68 -44.73 22.87
CA PRO A 56 -23.09 -44.96 22.52
C PRO A 56 -23.86 -43.67 22.17
N THR A 57 -24.58 -43.77 21.05
CA THR A 57 -25.94 -43.26 20.75
C THR A 57 -26.45 -41.95 21.38
N ALA A 58 -26.89 -41.05 20.50
CA ALA A 58 -27.65 -39.84 20.76
C ALA A 58 -28.95 -40.04 21.55
N PRO A 59 -29.38 -39.00 22.28
CA PRO A 59 -30.74 -38.51 22.08
C PRO A 59 -30.85 -36.97 22.01
N ALA A 60 -31.85 -36.55 21.23
CA ALA A 60 -32.68 -35.33 21.31
C ALA A 60 -32.02 -33.97 21.61
N ALA A 61 -32.18 -33.08 20.64
CA ALA A 61 -31.85 -31.67 20.67
C ALA A 61 -32.41 -30.95 21.92
N LYS A 62 -31.51 -30.23 22.59
CA LYS A 62 -31.84 -29.02 23.35
C LYS A 62 -30.98 -27.89 22.79
N GLU A 63 -31.64 -26.89 22.22
CA GLU A 63 -31.05 -25.58 21.94
C GLU A 63 -30.36 -25.08 23.22
N THR A 64 -29.04 -25.12 23.20
CA THR A 64 -28.21 -24.45 24.18
C THR A 64 -27.60 -23.26 23.46
N ALA A 65 -27.78 -22.09 24.07
CA ALA A 65 -27.33 -20.81 23.58
C ALA A 65 -25.91 -20.90 23.02
N VAL A 66 -25.75 -20.52 21.75
CA VAL A 66 -24.45 -20.35 21.10
C VAL A 66 -23.75 -19.20 21.84
N GLY A 67 -23.00 -19.56 22.88
CA GLY A 67 -21.98 -18.69 23.43
C GLY A 67 -21.09 -18.23 22.28
N GLY A 68 -20.96 -16.91 22.13
CA GLY A 68 -20.15 -16.31 21.08
C GLY A 68 -18.75 -16.90 21.09
N ARG A 69 -18.47 -17.83 20.18
CA ARG A 69 -17.11 -18.32 19.96
C ARG A 69 -16.34 -17.13 19.43
N LYS A 70 -15.50 -16.54 20.27
CA LYS A 70 -14.47 -15.59 19.86
C LYS A 70 -13.68 -16.29 18.75
N MET A 71 -13.88 -15.84 17.51
CA MET A 71 -13.17 -16.40 16.36
C MET A 71 -11.67 -16.28 16.61
N PRO A 72 -10.87 -17.33 16.34
CA PRO A 72 -9.43 -17.28 16.59
C PRO A 72 -8.81 -16.15 15.76
N SER A 73 -8.00 -15.31 16.41
CA SER A 73 -7.22 -14.26 15.76
C SER A 73 -6.25 -14.90 14.75
N LEU A 74 -6.14 -14.33 13.56
CA LEU A 74 -5.23 -14.81 12.53
C LEU A 74 -3.78 -14.47 12.93
N SER A 75 -2.94 -15.49 13.07
CA SER A 75 -1.51 -15.29 13.27
C SER A 75 -0.82 -14.89 11.96
N SER A 76 0.30 -14.18 12.07
CA SER A 76 1.17 -13.87 10.92
C SER A 76 1.58 -15.12 10.14
N ALA A 77 1.85 -16.24 10.83
CA ALA A 77 2.25 -17.50 10.20
C ALA A 77 1.11 -18.11 9.37
N GLN A 78 -0.14 -18.00 9.83
CA GLN A 78 -1.30 -18.48 9.07
C GLN A 78 -1.51 -17.66 7.80
N LEU A 79 -1.41 -16.33 7.89
CA LEU A 79 -1.59 -15.45 6.72
C LEU A 79 -0.49 -15.65 5.67
N ALA A 80 0.75 -15.92 6.11
CA ALA A 80 1.88 -16.12 5.22
C ALA A 80 1.72 -17.30 4.24
N THR A 81 0.90 -18.30 4.59
CA THR A 81 0.67 -19.49 3.77
C THR A 81 -0.61 -19.44 2.94
N MET A 82 -1.40 -18.36 3.05
CA MET A 82 -2.67 -18.23 2.32
C MET A 82 -2.43 -17.86 0.86
N SER A 83 -3.23 -18.47 -0.02
CA SER A 83 -3.34 -17.99 -1.40
C SER A 83 -4.03 -16.62 -1.44
N VAL A 84 -3.91 -15.94 -2.57
CA VAL A 84 -4.57 -14.64 -2.82
C VAL A 84 -6.08 -14.76 -2.64
N GLU A 85 -6.68 -15.83 -3.16
CA GLU A 85 -8.12 -16.08 -3.08
C GLU A 85 -8.57 -16.22 -1.63
N LEU A 86 -7.86 -17.03 -0.84
CA LEU A 86 -8.22 -17.28 0.56
C LEU A 86 -7.99 -16.03 1.42
N LEU A 87 -6.94 -15.26 1.13
CA LEU A 87 -6.67 -13.99 1.78
C LEU A 87 -7.77 -12.96 1.48
N LEU A 88 -8.16 -12.81 0.22
CA LEU A 88 -9.23 -11.90 -0.16
C LEU A 88 -10.58 -12.36 0.39
N GLN A 89 -10.91 -13.65 0.36
CA GLN A 89 -12.09 -14.20 1.05
C GLN A 89 -12.10 -13.85 2.54
N THR A 90 -10.93 -13.83 3.19
CA THR A 90 -10.80 -13.43 4.59
C THR A 90 -11.08 -11.93 4.76
N VAL A 91 -10.58 -11.10 3.86
CA VAL A 91 -10.87 -9.65 3.80
C VAL A 91 -12.34 -9.35 3.50
N MET A 92 -13.07 -10.25 2.85
CA MET A 92 -14.50 -10.07 2.56
C MET A 92 -15.38 -10.29 3.80
N GLN A 93 -14.87 -10.95 4.85
CA GLN A 93 -15.65 -11.30 6.04
C GLN A 93 -15.72 -10.11 7.00
N PRO A 94 -16.89 -9.44 7.15
CA PRO A 94 -17.00 -8.21 7.91
C PRO A 94 -16.63 -8.39 9.38
N GLU A 95 -16.92 -9.55 9.98
CA GLU A 95 -16.64 -9.83 11.39
C GLU A 95 -15.14 -9.89 11.68
N ARG A 96 -14.33 -10.30 10.69
CA ARG A 96 -12.87 -10.42 10.83
C ARG A 96 -12.15 -9.10 10.59
N MET A 97 -12.82 -8.15 9.97
CA MET A 97 -12.26 -6.88 9.55
C MET A 97 -12.65 -5.72 10.45
N GLU A 98 -13.26 -5.97 11.61
CA GLU A 98 -13.49 -4.95 12.66
C GLU A 98 -12.20 -4.58 13.41
N HIS A 99 -11.26 -5.51 13.52
CA HIS A 99 -10.04 -5.32 14.30
C HIS A 99 -8.90 -4.86 13.39
N ALA A 100 -8.34 -3.68 13.69
CA ALA A 100 -7.27 -3.07 12.89
C ALA A 100 -6.04 -3.97 12.72
N GLU A 101 -5.69 -4.75 13.74
CA GLU A 101 -4.55 -5.68 13.71
C GLU A 101 -4.70 -6.76 12.63
N SER A 102 -5.88 -7.39 12.54
CA SER A 102 -6.18 -8.39 11.51
C SER A 102 -6.09 -7.79 10.11
N VAL A 103 -6.63 -6.58 9.93
CA VAL A 103 -6.60 -5.85 8.66
C VAL A 103 -5.17 -5.52 8.26
N GLU A 104 -4.37 -5.02 9.20
CA GLU A 104 -2.97 -4.68 8.98
C GLU A 104 -2.17 -5.91 8.53
N LEU A 105 -2.32 -7.05 9.21
CA LEU A 105 -1.62 -8.28 8.84
C LEU A 105 -2.05 -8.79 7.46
N CYS A 106 -3.34 -8.71 7.13
CA CYS A 106 -3.84 -9.03 5.79
C CYS A 106 -3.20 -8.13 4.72
N PHE A 107 -3.12 -6.82 4.95
CA PHE A 107 -2.47 -5.91 4.00
C PHE A 107 -0.96 -6.10 3.90
N LYS A 108 -0.27 -6.43 5.00
CA LYS A 108 1.15 -6.81 4.94
C LYS A 108 1.36 -8.01 4.01
N GLN A 109 0.51 -9.03 4.14
CA GLN A 109 0.59 -10.20 3.27
C GLN A 109 0.21 -9.87 1.83
N LEU A 110 -0.89 -9.14 1.62
CA LEU A 110 -1.34 -8.74 0.29
C LEU A 110 -0.28 -7.91 -0.44
N ARG A 111 0.45 -7.05 0.29
CA ARG A 111 1.57 -6.27 -0.25
C ARG A 111 2.70 -7.17 -0.76
N VAL A 112 3.03 -8.24 -0.03
CA VAL A 112 4.06 -9.22 -0.44
C VAL A 112 3.61 -9.97 -1.69
N LEU A 113 2.34 -10.37 -1.74
CA LEU A 113 1.75 -11.05 -2.89
C LEU A 113 1.72 -10.13 -4.12
N CYS A 114 1.39 -8.85 -3.98
CA CYS A 114 1.34 -7.89 -5.09
C CYS A 114 2.73 -7.41 -5.59
N ARG A 115 3.81 -8.18 -5.41
CA ARG A 115 5.14 -7.79 -5.92
C ARG A 115 5.36 -8.15 -7.39
N ASP A 116 4.56 -9.06 -7.92
CA ASP A 116 4.62 -9.49 -9.32
C ASP A 116 3.30 -9.19 -10.05
N ASP A 117 3.41 -8.98 -11.36
CA ASP A 117 2.27 -8.57 -12.19
C ASP A 117 1.15 -9.62 -12.27
N TRP A 118 1.50 -10.92 -12.21
CA TRP A 118 0.52 -12.00 -12.27
C TRP A 118 -0.37 -11.96 -11.02
N THR A 119 0.23 -11.84 -9.85
CA THR A 119 -0.53 -11.75 -8.60
C THR A 119 -1.35 -10.46 -8.52
N CYS A 120 -0.81 -9.32 -8.99
CA CYS A 120 -1.57 -8.08 -9.08
C CYS A 120 -2.82 -8.23 -9.96
N ASP A 121 -2.70 -8.91 -11.10
CA ASP A 121 -3.81 -9.20 -12.01
C ASP A 121 -4.85 -10.17 -11.39
N GLN A 122 -4.41 -11.19 -10.64
CA GLN A 122 -5.31 -12.03 -9.84
C GLN A 122 -6.06 -11.21 -8.78
N CYS A 123 -5.35 -10.39 -8.01
CA CYS A 123 -5.94 -9.54 -6.98
C CYS A 123 -7.00 -8.61 -7.58
N ASP A 124 -6.68 -8.02 -8.73
CA ASP A 124 -7.57 -7.07 -9.39
C ASP A 124 -8.83 -7.77 -9.92
N ARG A 125 -8.72 -8.96 -10.54
CA ARG A 125 -9.87 -9.79 -10.93
C ARG A 125 -10.78 -10.15 -9.75
N LEU A 126 -10.21 -10.32 -8.57
CA LEU A 126 -10.93 -10.70 -7.35
C LEU A 126 -11.48 -9.48 -6.58
N GLY A 127 -11.40 -8.27 -7.15
CA GLY A 127 -11.97 -7.06 -6.54
C GLY A 127 -11.18 -6.53 -5.35
N ALA A 128 -9.86 -6.78 -5.29
CA ALA A 128 -9.02 -6.32 -4.18
C ALA A 128 -9.09 -4.79 -3.98
N ASN A 129 -9.13 -4.01 -5.07
CA ASN A 129 -9.18 -2.55 -5.02
C ASN A 129 -10.36 -2.03 -4.17
N ASP A 130 -11.58 -2.48 -4.48
CA ASP A 130 -12.79 -2.05 -3.77
C ASP A 130 -12.71 -2.35 -2.27
N GLN A 131 -12.07 -3.47 -1.94
CA GLN A 131 -12.04 -4.00 -0.59
C GLN A 131 -10.94 -3.36 0.25
N ILE A 132 -9.78 -3.09 -0.36
CA ILE A 132 -8.75 -2.24 0.23
C ILE A 132 -9.34 -0.87 0.55
N ILE A 133 -10.02 -0.24 -0.42
CA ILE A 133 -10.61 1.09 -0.24
C ILE A 133 -11.70 1.08 0.84
N ARG A 134 -12.56 0.06 0.86
CA ARG A 134 -13.57 -0.12 1.91
C ARG A 134 -12.93 -0.22 3.30
N LEU A 135 -11.90 -1.03 3.45
CA LEU A 135 -11.20 -1.20 4.72
C LEU A 135 -10.45 0.05 5.15
N MET A 136 -9.84 0.79 4.21
CA MET A 136 -9.25 2.10 4.51
C MET A 136 -10.30 3.06 5.08
N ARG A 137 -11.52 3.08 4.52
CA ARG A 137 -12.63 3.91 5.05
C ARG A 137 -13.05 3.47 6.45
N LEU A 138 -13.13 2.16 6.70
CA LEU A 138 -13.51 1.60 8.00
C LEU A 138 -12.44 1.88 9.07
N HIS A 139 -11.17 1.86 8.69
CA HIS A 139 -10.01 2.00 9.58
C HIS A 139 -9.27 3.32 9.42
N LEU A 140 -9.99 4.42 9.12
CA LEU A 140 -9.39 5.75 9.01
C LEU A 140 -8.63 6.20 10.27
N GLY A 141 -8.98 5.65 11.44
CA GLY A 141 -8.28 5.93 12.70
C GLY A 141 -6.95 5.18 12.89
N SER A 142 -6.61 4.20 12.03
CA SER A 142 -5.40 3.39 12.19
C SER A 142 -4.33 3.74 11.16
N GLU A 143 -3.32 4.49 11.59
CA GLU A 143 -2.17 4.89 10.76
C GLU A 143 -1.48 3.68 10.11
N SER A 144 -1.30 2.60 10.87
CA SER A 144 -0.61 1.40 10.41
C SER A 144 -1.38 0.70 9.30
N VAL A 145 -2.70 0.52 9.47
CA VAL A 145 -3.58 -0.04 8.43
C VAL A 145 -3.51 0.81 7.15
N LEU A 146 -3.64 2.13 7.28
CA LEU A 146 -3.62 3.05 6.15
C LEU A 146 -2.27 3.05 5.42
N THR A 147 -1.17 2.95 6.16
CA THR A 147 0.18 2.86 5.59
C THR A 147 0.35 1.57 4.79
N GLN A 148 -0.08 0.43 5.34
CA GLN A 148 -0.03 -0.84 4.61
C GLN A 148 -0.98 -0.84 3.41
N ALA A 149 -2.17 -0.25 3.52
CA ALA A 149 -3.11 -0.12 2.41
C ALA A 149 -2.52 0.71 1.26
N CYS A 150 -1.91 1.86 1.56
CA CYS A 150 -1.20 2.67 0.55
C CYS A 150 -0.08 1.86 -0.11
N ALA A 151 0.66 1.07 0.66
CA ALA A 151 1.70 0.19 0.14
C ALA A 151 1.16 -0.90 -0.80
N VAL A 152 0.00 -1.48 -0.52
CA VAL A 152 -0.69 -2.40 -1.44
C VAL A 152 -1.11 -1.68 -2.71
N LEU A 153 -1.71 -0.48 -2.61
CA LEU A 153 -2.15 0.31 -3.77
C LEU A 153 -0.98 0.73 -4.66
N ILE A 154 0.17 1.09 -4.09
CA ILE A 154 1.42 1.35 -4.83
C ILE A 154 1.75 0.16 -5.73
N ASN A 155 1.75 -1.03 -5.15
CA ASN A 155 2.09 -2.27 -5.85
C ASN A 155 1.04 -2.64 -6.91
N LEU A 156 -0.25 -2.58 -6.57
CA LEU A 156 -1.34 -2.88 -7.50
C LEU A 156 -1.38 -1.92 -8.70
N CYS A 157 -1.09 -0.64 -8.49
CA CYS A 157 -1.11 0.39 -9.54
C CYS A 157 0.26 0.58 -10.24
N ALA A 158 1.25 -0.22 -9.88
CA ALA A 158 2.56 -0.24 -10.54
C ALA A 158 2.50 -0.94 -11.92
N GLY A 159 3.56 -0.75 -12.70
CA GLY A 159 3.70 -1.35 -14.02
C GLY A 159 2.91 -0.60 -15.10
N ASP A 160 2.52 -1.33 -16.14
CA ASP A 160 1.97 -0.75 -17.38
C ASP A 160 0.46 -0.96 -17.55
N SER A 161 -0.22 -1.61 -16.60
CA SER A 161 -1.69 -1.79 -16.68
C SER A 161 -2.41 -0.53 -16.23
N TYR A 162 -3.03 0.15 -17.20
CA TYR A 162 -3.88 1.30 -16.95
C TYR A 162 -5.24 0.89 -16.35
N GLU A 163 -5.69 -0.32 -16.62
CA GLU A 163 -6.95 -0.87 -16.12
C GLU A 163 -6.96 -0.98 -14.59
N ARG A 164 -5.83 -1.37 -13.97
CA ARG A 164 -5.71 -1.42 -12.50
C ARG A 164 -5.82 -0.02 -11.89
N ARG A 165 -5.22 0.97 -12.57
CA ARG A 165 -5.26 2.39 -12.14
C ARG A 165 -6.66 2.97 -12.27
N ASP A 166 -7.35 2.65 -13.37
CA ASP A 166 -8.73 3.05 -13.59
C ASP A 166 -9.65 2.45 -12.52
N ARG A 167 -9.50 1.16 -12.20
CA ARG A 167 -10.27 0.52 -11.11
C ARG A 167 -10.01 1.15 -9.75
N ALA A 168 -8.75 1.38 -9.38
CA ALA A 168 -8.42 2.06 -8.13
C ALA A 168 -9.03 3.46 -8.07
N GLN A 169 -8.96 4.22 -9.17
CA GLN A 169 -9.55 5.55 -9.27
C GLN A 169 -11.08 5.51 -9.14
N LEU A 170 -11.76 4.63 -9.88
CA LEU A 170 -13.21 4.48 -9.86
C LEU A 170 -13.75 4.00 -8.51
N GLY A 171 -12.98 3.18 -7.79
CA GLY A 171 -13.30 2.77 -6.42
C GLY A 171 -13.21 3.92 -5.39
N GLY A 172 -12.62 5.06 -5.78
CA GLY A 172 -12.42 6.22 -4.91
C GLY A 172 -11.15 6.14 -4.06
N ALA A 173 -10.08 5.53 -4.59
CA ALA A 173 -8.78 5.51 -3.93
C ALA A 173 -8.22 6.93 -3.65
N PRO A 174 -8.29 7.90 -4.58
CA PRO A 174 -7.81 9.26 -4.29
C PRO A 174 -8.49 9.86 -3.05
N ASP A 175 -9.82 9.80 -2.94
CA ASP A 175 -10.56 10.37 -1.82
C ASP A 175 -10.17 9.75 -0.47
N VAL A 176 -10.04 8.42 -0.40
CA VAL A 176 -9.70 7.77 0.87
C VAL A 176 -8.23 7.98 1.26
N ILE A 177 -7.32 8.09 0.29
CA ILE A 177 -5.91 8.42 0.55
C ILE A 177 -5.81 9.83 1.12
N LEU A 178 -6.54 10.81 0.57
CA LEU A 178 -6.53 12.17 1.10
C LEU A 178 -7.10 12.23 2.52
N LYS A 179 -8.21 11.54 2.79
CA LYS A 179 -8.76 11.41 4.14
C LYS A 179 -7.80 10.74 5.13
N ALA A 180 -7.05 9.74 4.68
CA ALA A 180 -6.01 9.10 5.48
C ALA A 180 -4.89 10.08 5.86
N MET A 181 -4.44 10.90 4.89
CA MET A 181 -3.45 11.94 5.14
C MET A 181 -3.95 13.01 6.12
N GLU A 182 -5.23 13.39 6.03
CA GLU A 182 -5.85 14.36 6.94
C GLU A 182 -6.06 13.80 8.36
N ALA A 183 -6.39 12.50 8.48
CA ALA A 183 -6.55 11.83 9.76
C ALA A 183 -5.21 11.66 10.50
N HIS A 184 -4.10 11.52 9.76
CA HIS A 184 -2.76 11.27 10.31
C HIS A 184 -1.73 12.26 9.76
N PRO A 185 -1.90 13.57 10.02
CA PRO A 185 -1.06 14.59 9.42
C PRO A 185 0.39 14.52 9.92
N ASN A 186 0.63 13.97 11.11
CA ASN A 186 1.96 13.89 11.72
C ASN A 186 2.78 12.66 11.29
N SER A 187 2.18 11.69 10.59
CA SER A 187 2.90 10.50 10.13
C SER A 187 3.60 10.77 8.80
N ALA A 188 4.87 11.16 8.84
CA ALA A 188 5.65 11.40 7.62
C ALA A 188 5.66 10.18 6.68
N ILE A 189 5.69 8.97 7.24
CA ILE A 189 5.68 7.71 6.48
C ILE A 189 4.36 7.57 5.70
N LEU A 190 3.21 7.74 6.36
CA LEU A 190 1.91 7.65 5.68
C LEU A 190 1.76 8.75 4.62
N GLN A 191 2.23 9.96 4.90
CA GLN A 191 2.21 11.06 3.93
C GLN A 191 3.02 10.71 2.66
N GLU A 192 4.25 10.23 2.83
CA GLU A 192 5.11 9.83 1.71
C GLU A 192 4.53 8.67 0.91
N MET A 193 4.04 7.62 1.58
CA MET A 193 3.38 6.48 0.93
C MET A 193 2.11 6.90 0.18
N SER A 194 1.35 7.84 0.73
CA SER A 194 0.16 8.39 0.08
C SER A 194 0.50 9.12 -1.21
N PHE A 195 1.62 9.86 -1.25
CA PHE A 195 2.09 10.51 -2.47
C PHE A 195 2.46 9.51 -3.56
N VAL A 196 3.22 8.45 -3.24
CA VAL A 196 3.58 7.40 -4.20
C VAL A 196 2.33 6.69 -4.71
N ALA A 197 1.38 6.34 -3.82
CA ALA A 197 0.11 5.72 -4.20
C ALA A 197 -0.67 6.61 -5.17
N MET A 198 -0.83 7.91 -4.84
CA MET A 198 -1.51 8.89 -5.67
C MET A 198 -0.85 9.03 -7.05
N GLN A 199 0.49 8.99 -7.10
CA GLN A 199 1.23 9.04 -8.37
C GLN A 199 0.96 7.80 -9.22
N ASN A 200 1.04 6.60 -8.65
CA ASN A 200 0.80 5.36 -9.39
C ASN A 200 -0.63 5.28 -9.91
N ILE A 201 -1.63 5.71 -9.12
CA ILE A 201 -3.03 5.78 -9.56
C ILE A 201 -3.19 6.81 -10.69
N SER A 202 -2.61 8.01 -10.55
CA SER A 202 -2.88 9.14 -11.46
C SER A 202 -2.01 9.14 -12.73
N PHE A 203 -0.96 8.32 -12.78
CA PHE A 203 -0.03 8.29 -13.91
C PHE A 203 -0.62 7.55 -15.12
N GLY A 204 -0.32 8.06 -16.31
CA GLY A 204 -0.53 7.37 -17.57
C GLY A 204 -0.59 8.30 -18.77
N SER A 205 -0.22 7.75 -19.93
CA SER A 205 -0.33 8.40 -21.24
C SER A 205 -1.47 7.84 -22.08
N ASP A 206 -2.27 6.95 -21.51
CA ASP A 206 -3.52 6.46 -22.05
C ASP A 206 -4.62 7.54 -22.01
N PRO A 207 -5.72 7.36 -22.76
CA PRO A 207 -6.82 8.33 -22.80
C PRO A 207 -7.40 8.68 -21.42
N ASN A 208 -7.37 7.77 -20.45
CA ASN A 208 -7.93 7.98 -19.11
C ASN A 208 -6.95 8.68 -18.16
N GLY A 209 -5.67 8.84 -18.52
CA GLY A 209 -4.66 9.49 -17.67
C GLY A 209 -5.01 10.94 -17.30
N GLY A 210 -5.73 11.65 -18.16
CA GLY A 210 -6.29 12.97 -17.84
C GLY A 210 -7.40 12.89 -16.79
N ALA A 211 -8.33 11.96 -16.96
CA ALA A 211 -9.45 11.75 -16.03
C ALA A 211 -8.96 11.35 -14.63
N ARG A 212 -7.94 10.49 -14.54
CA ARG A 212 -7.37 10.08 -13.24
C ARG A 212 -6.76 11.25 -12.46
N LYS A 213 -6.03 12.15 -13.15
CA LYS A 213 -5.51 13.38 -12.53
C LYS A 213 -6.62 14.32 -12.11
N SER A 214 -7.62 14.54 -12.96
CA SER A 214 -8.78 15.37 -12.64
C SER A 214 -9.57 14.82 -11.45
N ALA A 215 -9.71 13.50 -11.32
CA ALA A 215 -10.37 12.88 -10.17
C ALA A 215 -9.64 13.20 -8.86
N ALA A 216 -8.30 13.06 -8.82
CA ALA A 216 -7.51 13.43 -7.64
C ALA A 216 -7.62 14.93 -7.32
N LEU A 217 -7.60 15.80 -8.34
CA LEU A 217 -7.76 17.24 -8.15
C LEU A 217 -9.15 17.61 -7.62
N ASN A 218 -10.21 17.02 -8.18
CA ASN A 218 -11.59 17.22 -7.77
C ASN A 218 -11.85 16.68 -6.35
N ALA A 219 -11.11 15.65 -5.92
CA ALA A 219 -11.12 15.15 -4.55
C ALA A 219 -10.38 16.09 -3.56
N GLY A 220 -9.79 17.20 -4.03
CA GLY A 220 -9.12 18.18 -3.18
C GLY A 220 -7.64 17.89 -2.91
N ALA A 221 -6.94 17.18 -3.81
CA ALA A 221 -5.55 16.78 -3.56
C ALA A 221 -4.58 17.93 -3.31
N LEU A 222 -4.76 19.09 -3.98
CA LEU A 222 -3.81 20.20 -3.90
C LEU A 222 -3.60 20.74 -2.47
N PRO A 223 -4.64 21.20 -1.74
CA PRO A 223 -4.46 21.70 -0.38
C PRO A 223 -3.90 20.66 0.59
N VAL A 224 -4.31 19.38 0.47
CA VAL A 224 -3.85 18.31 1.35
C VAL A 224 -2.36 18.01 1.13
N ILE A 225 -1.92 17.88 -0.13
CA ILE A 225 -0.51 17.64 -0.46
C ILE A 225 0.35 18.83 0.01
N VAL A 226 -0.09 20.06 -0.24
CA VAL A 226 0.64 21.26 0.17
C VAL A 226 0.72 21.39 1.69
N ALA A 227 -0.35 21.12 2.42
CA ALA A 227 -0.35 21.13 3.88
C ALA A 227 0.62 20.08 4.47
N SER A 228 0.64 18.88 3.87
CA SER A 228 1.57 17.81 4.23
C SER A 228 3.03 18.21 4.02
N MET A 229 3.35 18.77 2.85
CA MET A 229 4.71 19.24 2.53
C MET A 229 5.15 20.39 3.44
N ASN A 230 4.25 21.33 3.78
CA ASN A 230 4.57 22.41 4.73
C ASN A 230 4.82 21.88 6.14
N ARG A 231 4.04 20.90 6.60
CA ARG A 231 4.21 20.27 7.92
C ARG A 231 5.53 19.52 8.03
N HIS A 232 5.87 18.78 6.98
CA HIS A 232 7.07 17.93 6.92
C HIS A 232 8.19 18.57 6.09
N ALA A 233 8.28 19.91 6.09
CA ALA A 233 9.23 20.65 5.25
C ALA A 233 10.71 20.32 5.51
N ARG A 234 11.02 19.67 6.63
CA ARG A 234 12.37 19.19 6.99
C ARG A 234 12.67 17.77 6.51
N VAL A 235 11.69 17.05 5.98
CA VAL A 235 11.83 15.70 5.43
C VAL A 235 12.00 15.84 3.92
N GLU A 236 13.26 15.90 3.46
CA GLU A 236 13.61 16.17 2.06
C GLU A 236 12.93 15.20 1.08
N SER A 237 12.95 13.89 1.39
CA SER A 237 12.30 12.87 0.56
C SER A 237 10.81 13.13 0.36
N LEU A 238 10.10 13.51 1.42
CA LEU A 238 8.68 13.82 1.38
C LEU A 238 8.39 15.08 0.55
N VAL A 239 9.20 16.13 0.68
CA VAL A 239 9.05 17.35 -0.11
C VAL A 239 9.35 17.09 -1.60
N ASP A 240 10.37 16.29 -1.91
CA ASP A 240 10.69 15.90 -3.29
C ASP A 240 9.57 15.05 -3.91
N GLN A 241 9.05 14.10 -3.15
CA GLN A 241 7.98 13.22 -3.58
C GLN A 241 6.66 13.99 -3.74
N GLY A 242 6.32 14.85 -2.78
CA GLY A 242 5.15 15.72 -2.85
C GLY A 242 5.21 16.69 -4.02
N SER A 243 6.38 17.29 -4.28
CA SER A 243 6.60 18.14 -5.45
C SER A 243 6.40 17.37 -6.77
N SER A 244 6.83 16.11 -6.82
CA SER A 244 6.59 15.22 -7.97
C SER A 244 5.10 14.92 -8.16
N THR A 245 4.37 14.66 -7.06
CA THR A 245 2.90 14.48 -7.10
C THR A 245 2.20 15.73 -7.61
N LEU A 246 2.54 16.92 -7.08
CA LEU A 246 1.95 18.19 -7.54
C LEU A 246 2.17 18.39 -9.03
N ARG A 247 3.40 18.21 -9.52
CA ARG A 247 3.70 18.35 -10.96
C ARG A 247 2.96 17.35 -11.82
N LEU A 248 2.81 16.10 -11.36
CA LEU A 248 2.07 15.08 -12.08
C LEU A 248 0.59 15.47 -12.24
N LEU A 249 -0.06 15.87 -11.14
CA LEU A 249 -1.49 16.19 -11.11
C LEU A 249 -1.80 17.50 -11.85
N ILE A 250 -1.03 18.56 -11.60
CA ILE A 250 -1.20 19.88 -12.24
C ILE A 250 -0.93 19.78 -13.75
N GLY A 251 0.08 19.00 -14.15
CA GLY A 251 0.52 18.90 -15.53
C GLY A 251 0.88 20.29 -16.09
N LYS A 252 0.23 20.69 -17.18
CA LYS A 252 0.43 21.99 -17.84
C LYS A 252 -0.64 23.03 -17.49
N SER A 253 -1.59 22.70 -16.60
CA SER A 253 -2.70 23.61 -16.26
C SER A 253 -2.21 24.81 -15.46
N LYS A 254 -2.42 26.01 -15.99
CA LYS A 254 -2.14 27.27 -15.29
C LYS A 254 -3.08 27.46 -14.10
N ASP A 255 -4.33 27.06 -14.24
CA ASP A 255 -5.34 27.22 -13.18
C ASP A 255 -5.03 26.32 -11.99
N HIS A 256 -4.67 25.05 -12.24
CA HIS A 256 -4.25 24.14 -11.17
C HIS A 256 -2.94 24.61 -10.51
N ARG A 257 -2.02 25.20 -11.28
CA ARG A 257 -0.80 25.83 -10.72
C ARG A 257 -1.17 27.00 -9.81
N SER A 258 -2.04 27.90 -10.24
CA SER A 258 -2.51 29.03 -9.44
C SER A 258 -3.24 28.55 -8.18
N ALA A 259 -4.06 27.50 -8.28
CA ALA A 259 -4.74 26.87 -7.14
C ALA A 259 -3.74 26.28 -6.13
N ALA A 260 -2.68 25.60 -6.59
CA ALA A 260 -1.65 25.08 -5.71
C ALA A 260 -0.89 26.20 -4.98
N LEU A 261 -0.55 27.29 -5.67
CA LEU A 261 0.06 28.47 -5.05
C LEU A 261 -0.87 29.13 -4.02
N ALA A 262 -2.16 29.26 -4.34
CA ALA A 262 -3.17 29.77 -3.42
C ALA A 262 -3.34 28.88 -2.18
N ALA A 263 -3.11 27.57 -2.31
CA ALA A 263 -3.08 26.64 -1.19
C ALA A 263 -1.79 26.72 -0.34
N GLY A 264 -0.82 27.55 -0.74
CA GLY A 264 0.46 27.74 -0.03
C GLY A 264 1.62 26.90 -0.55
N ALA A 265 1.55 26.41 -1.80
CA ALA A 265 2.68 25.70 -2.41
C ALA A 265 3.85 26.68 -2.64
N GLN A 266 5.06 26.27 -2.28
CA GLN A 266 6.23 27.05 -2.63
C GLN A 266 6.48 26.98 -4.15
N PRO A 267 6.81 28.09 -4.84
CA PRO A 267 6.98 28.10 -6.29
C PRO A 267 8.00 27.08 -6.81
N GLU A 268 9.05 26.78 -6.05
CA GLU A 268 10.07 25.78 -6.35
C GLU A 268 9.53 24.36 -6.48
N TRP A 269 8.52 23.98 -5.68
CA TRP A 269 7.90 22.65 -5.75
C TRP A 269 7.26 22.41 -7.12
N LEU A 270 6.80 23.48 -7.76
CA LEU A 270 6.13 23.45 -9.06
C LEU A 270 7.08 23.65 -10.24
N LYS A 271 8.38 23.87 -10.00
CA LYS A 271 9.38 23.94 -11.07
C LYS A 271 9.73 22.53 -11.51
N THR A 272 9.79 22.31 -12.82
CA THR A 272 10.45 21.13 -13.38
C THR A 272 11.95 21.33 -13.20
N ASN A 273 12.52 20.79 -12.12
CA ASN A 273 13.96 20.81 -11.93
C ASN A 273 14.62 20.01 -13.07
N SER A 274 15.47 20.68 -13.85
CA SER A 274 16.41 20.06 -14.80
C SER A 274 17.44 19.14 -14.13
N PHE A 275 17.41 19.04 -12.79
CA PHE A 275 18.34 18.27 -11.96
C PHE A 275 18.14 16.74 -12.03
N MET A 276 17.03 16.25 -12.60
CA MET A 276 16.89 14.82 -12.94
C MET A 276 17.76 14.39 -14.15
N SER A 277 18.46 15.33 -14.80
CA SER A 277 19.39 15.03 -15.91
C SER A 277 20.81 14.65 -15.45
N SER A 278 21.20 14.93 -14.20
CA SER A 278 22.61 14.86 -13.75
C SER A 278 22.94 13.71 -12.80
N ARG A 279 21.95 12.99 -12.23
CA ARG A 279 22.16 11.64 -11.68
C ARG A 279 21.86 10.64 -12.77
N GLY A 280 22.91 10.21 -13.47
CA GLY A 280 22.82 9.38 -14.66
C GLY A 280 21.98 8.12 -14.48
N PHE A 281 20.89 8.04 -15.24
CA PHE A 281 20.50 6.76 -15.83
C PHE A 281 21.56 6.41 -16.87
N GLY A 282 22.66 5.85 -16.39
CA GLY A 282 23.71 5.26 -17.21
C GLY A 282 23.11 4.14 -18.04
N MET A 283 22.75 4.46 -19.28
CA MET A 283 22.63 3.48 -20.36
C MET A 283 24.00 2.80 -20.50
N MET A 284 24.20 1.70 -19.76
CA MET A 284 25.22 0.71 -20.13
C MET A 284 24.77 0.09 -21.46
N SER A 285 25.22 0.72 -22.54
CA SER A 285 25.24 0.13 -23.87
C SER A 285 26.13 -1.11 -23.77
N ARG A 286 25.53 -2.30 -23.70
CA ARG A 286 26.23 -3.56 -23.93
C ARG A 286 26.81 -3.49 -25.35
N ARG A 287 28.11 -3.20 -25.46
CA ARG A 287 28.88 -3.49 -26.67
C ARG A 287 28.70 -4.97 -26.96
N LYS A 288 28.01 -5.30 -28.06
CA LYS A 288 28.09 -6.63 -28.66
C LYS A 288 29.55 -6.80 -29.09
N SER A 289 30.30 -7.64 -28.38
CA SER A 289 31.53 -8.20 -28.91
C SER A 289 31.16 -9.08 -30.10
N LYS A 290 31.42 -8.58 -31.31
CA LYS A 290 31.65 -9.45 -32.46
C LYS A 290 33.01 -10.09 -32.23
N THR A 291 33.04 -11.36 -31.85
CA THR A 291 34.19 -12.20 -32.14
C THR A 291 34.03 -12.65 -33.58
N GLY A 292 35.00 -12.26 -34.42
CA GLY A 292 35.28 -12.93 -35.68
C GLY A 292 36.01 -14.26 -35.43
#